data_AF-Q5YSQ6-F1
#
_entry.id   AF-Q5YSQ6-F1
#
_cell.length_a   1.000
_cell.length_b   1.000
_cell.length_c   1.000
_cell.angle_alpha   90.00
_cell.angle_beta   90.00
_cell.angle_gamma   90.00
#
_symmetry.space_group_name_H-M   'P 1'
#
loop_
_entity.id
_entity.type
_entity.pdbx_description
1 polymer ?
#
loop_
_entity_poly.entity_id
_entity_poly.type
_entity_poly.pdbx_seq_one_letter_code
_entity_poly.pdbx_strand_id
1 'polypeptide(L)'
;MGYRSRIRSWHLWLVVGVVVVACEAIAPPGELLSEGVDRALEKHPLLTRAAIGVTARHLTNDLPAAVDPFAAVHRVSTRLAQRRSVRPPAQQPV
;
A
#
# COMPACT_ATOMS: atom_id res chain seq x y z
N MET A 1 4.13 -28.64 4.81
CA MET A 1 3.75 -28.08 3.50
C MET A 1 4.04 -26.59 3.52
N GLY A 2 5.22 -26.15 3.04
CA GLY A 2 5.60 -24.74 3.09
C GLY A 2 4.84 -23.93 2.05
N TYR A 3 4.20 -22.83 2.45
CA TYR A 3 3.59 -21.87 1.54
C TYR A 3 4.71 -21.10 0.80
N ARG A 4 5.35 -21.74 -0.20
CA ARG A 4 6.18 -21.04 -1.17
C ARG A 4 5.23 -20.19 -2.00
N SER A 5 5.06 -18.93 -1.58
CA SER A 5 4.27 -17.97 -2.34
C SER A 5 4.90 -17.85 -3.73
N ARG A 6 4.25 -18.40 -4.77
CA ARG A 6 4.70 -18.26 -6.17
C ARG A 6 4.67 -16.78 -6.62
N ILE A 7 4.03 -15.92 -5.83
CA ILE A 7 3.90 -14.49 -6.07
C ILE A 7 5.18 -13.79 -5.61
N ARG A 8 6.04 -13.49 -6.56
CA ARG A 8 7.18 -12.56 -6.40
C ARG A 8 6.71 -11.11 -6.55
N SER A 9 7.42 -10.16 -5.94
CA SER A 9 7.07 -8.72 -5.92
C SER A 9 6.80 -8.11 -7.30
N TRP A 10 7.52 -8.53 -8.34
CA TRP A 10 7.31 -8.02 -9.70
C TRP A 10 5.92 -8.37 -10.28
N HIS A 11 5.31 -9.49 -9.87
CA HIS A 11 3.94 -9.80 -10.31
C HIS A 11 2.94 -8.81 -9.71
N LEU A 12 3.17 -8.36 -8.47
CA LEU A 12 2.31 -7.36 -7.83
C LEU A 12 2.43 -6.01 -8.53
N TRP A 13 3.66 -5.63 -8.93
CA TRP A 13 3.89 -4.43 -9.74
C TRP A 13 3.19 -4.49 -11.10
N LEU A 14 3.18 -5.66 -11.75
CA LEU A 14 2.39 -5.84 -12.98
C LEU A 14 0.90 -5.69 -12.74
N VAL A 15 0.36 -6.23 -11.64
CA VAL A 15 -1.06 -6.05 -11.30
C VAL A 15 -1.39 -4.57 -11.13
N VAL A 16 -0.57 -3.80 -10.42
CA VAL A 16 -0.75 -2.35 -10.28
C VAL A 16 -0.77 -1.67 -11.65
N GLY A 17 0.21 -1.96 -12.51
CA GLY A 17 0.27 -1.38 -13.86
C GLY A 17 -0.96 -1.72 -14.72
N VAL A 18 -1.39 -2.98 -14.70
CA VAL A 18 -2.58 -3.43 -15.44
C VAL A 18 -3.83 -2.74 -14.96
N VAL A 19 -4.01 -2.58 -13.64
CA VAL A 19 -5.18 -1.88 -13.09
C VAL A 19 -5.18 -0.40 -13.52
N VAL A 20 -4.03 0.28 -13.46
CA VAL A 20 -3.92 1.67 -13.92
C VAL A 20 -4.29 1.80 -15.40
N VAL A 21 -3.73 0.94 -16.26
CA VAL A 21 -4.04 0.95 -17.70
C VAL A 21 -5.51 0.62 -17.96
N ALA A 22 -6.07 -0.35 -17.25
CA ALA A 22 -7.47 -0.71 -17.41
C ALA A 22 -8.40 0.44 -16.99
N CYS A 23 -8.11 1.13 -15.88
CA CYS A 23 -8.85 2.32 -15.46
C CYS A 23 -8.80 3.42 -16.53
N GLU A 24 -7.62 3.73 -17.08
CA GLU A 24 -7.47 4.72 -18.15
C GLU A 24 -8.22 4.33 -19.43
N ALA A 25 -8.24 3.03 -19.78
CA ALA A 25 -8.87 2.55 -21.01
C ALA A 25 -10.41 2.54 -20.99
N ILE A 26 -11.02 2.39 -19.81
CA ILE A 26 -12.49 2.24 -19.67
C ILE A 26 -13.16 3.46 -19.03
N ALA A 27 -12.38 4.42 -18.53
CA ALA A 27 -12.92 5.59 -17.86
C ALA A 27 -13.79 6.41 -18.82
N PRO A 28 -14.98 6.86 -18.38
CA PRO A 28 -15.72 7.90 -19.06
C PRO A 28 -14.88 9.19 -19.18
N PRO A 29 -15.17 10.06 -20.17
CA PRO A 29 -14.56 11.38 -20.23
C PRO A 29 -14.77 12.16 -18.91
N GLY A 30 -13.71 12.74 -18.34
CA GLY A 30 -13.76 13.45 -17.06
C GLY A 30 -13.51 12.58 -15.82
N GLU A 31 -13.35 11.27 -15.98
CA GLU A 31 -13.08 10.30 -14.91
C GLU A 31 -11.76 9.53 -15.07
N LEU A 32 -10.82 10.05 -15.89
CA LEU A 32 -9.47 9.49 -15.97
C LEU A 32 -8.75 9.61 -14.61
N LEU A 33 -7.78 8.72 -14.34
CA LEU A 33 -7.02 8.81 -13.09
C LEU A 33 -6.23 10.12 -13.03
N SER A 34 -5.69 10.57 -14.17
CA SER A 34 -5.07 11.88 -14.33
C SER A 34 -6.00 13.03 -13.97
N GLU A 35 -7.24 13.03 -14.50
CA GLU A 35 -8.25 14.06 -14.18
C GLU A 35 -8.71 13.99 -12.71
N GLY A 36 -8.73 12.79 -12.12
CA GLY A 36 -8.92 12.61 -10.68
C GLY A 36 -7.82 13.29 -9.85
N VAL A 37 -6.56 13.19 -10.28
CA VAL A 37 -5.44 13.90 -9.67
C VAL A 37 -5.59 15.41 -9.86
N ASP A 38 -6.02 15.88 -11.02
CA ASP A 38 -6.26 17.30 -11.27
C ASP A 38 -7.31 17.86 -10.31
N ARG A 39 -8.47 17.21 -10.18
CA ARG A 39 -9.52 17.58 -9.20
C ARG A 39 -8.99 17.61 -7.76
N ALA A 40 -8.13 16.65 -7.40
CA ALA A 40 -7.51 16.60 -6.08
C ALA A 40 -6.48 17.73 -5.88
N LEU A 41 -5.75 18.13 -6.92
CA LEU A 41 -4.81 19.25 -6.89
C LEU A 41 -5.54 20.59 -6.80
N GLU A 42 -6.67 20.75 -7.47
CA GLU A 42 -7.52 21.94 -7.37
C GLU A 42 -8.06 22.11 -5.95
N LYS A 43 -8.58 21.03 -5.35
CA LYS A 43 -9.21 21.09 -4.03
C LYS A 43 -8.20 21.17 -2.88
N HIS A 44 -7.12 20.40 -2.95
CA HIS A 44 -6.14 20.26 -1.86
C HIS A 44 -4.69 20.20 -2.39
N PRO A 45 -4.16 21.29 -2.97
CA PRO A 45 -2.91 21.28 -3.74
C PRO A 45 -1.69 20.83 -2.95
N LEU A 46 -1.54 21.29 -1.70
CA LEU A 46 -0.40 20.94 -0.86
C LEU A 46 -0.47 19.49 -0.38
N LEU A 47 -1.65 19.05 0.07
CA LEU A 47 -1.87 17.69 0.55
C LEU A 47 -1.66 16.67 -0.56
N THR A 48 -2.23 16.92 -1.74
CA THR A 48 -2.13 16.03 -2.90
C THR A 48 -0.67 15.90 -3.35
N ARG A 49 0.07 17.01 -3.47
CA ARG A 49 1.51 16.96 -3.80
C ARG A 49 2.34 16.26 -2.73
N ALA A 50 2.05 16.49 -1.45
CA ALA A 50 2.74 15.81 -0.36
C ALA A 50 2.48 14.30 -0.39
N ALA A 51 1.23 13.87 -0.60
CA ALA A 51 0.85 12.46 -0.70
C ALA A 51 1.53 11.77 -1.88
N ILE A 52 1.52 12.39 -3.07
CA ILE A 52 2.22 11.87 -4.26
C ILE A 52 3.72 11.81 -4.00
N GLY A 53 4.32 12.88 -3.48
CA GLY A 53 5.76 12.94 -3.21
C GLY A 53 6.24 11.91 -2.19
N VAL A 54 5.52 11.74 -1.08
CA VAL A 54 5.81 10.72 -0.06
C VAL A 54 5.68 9.32 -0.66
N THR A 55 4.63 9.07 -1.44
CA THR A 55 4.42 7.77 -2.08
C THR A 55 5.53 7.48 -3.08
N ALA A 56 5.85 8.42 -3.97
CA ALA A 56 6.91 8.27 -4.96
C ALA A 56 8.25 7.94 -4.28
N ARG A 57 8.62 8.71 -3.26
CA ARG A 57 9.87 8.49 -2.54
C ARG A 57 9.87 7.18 -1.73
N HIS A 58 8.73 6.74 -1.21
CA HIS A 58 8.59 5.41 -0.61
C HIS A 58 8.86 4.30 -1.65
N LEU A 59 8.24 4.40 -2.83
CA LEU A 59 8.40 3.42 -3.90
C LEU A 59 9.83 3.36 -4.44
N THR A 60 10.57 4.48 -4.42
CA THR A 60 11.99 4.53 -4.80
C THR A 60 12.94 4.20 -3.65
N ASN A 61 12.44 3.81 -2.47
CA ASN A 61 13.23 3.56 -1.25
C ASN A 61 14.08 4.75 -0.79
N ASP A 62 13.65 5.97 -1.10
CA ASP A 62 14.33 7.22 -0.75
C ASP A 62 13.91 7.78 0.63
N LEU A 63 12.93 7.15 1.31
CA LEU A 63 12.56 7.54 2.67
C LEU A 63 13.27 6.68 3.73
N PRO A 64 13.85 7.32 4.77
CA PRO A 64 14.20 6.63 5.99
C PRO A 64 12.95 5.99 6.64
N ALA A 65 13.08 4.77 7.16
CA ALA A 65 11.96 4.03 7.75
C ALA A 65 11.24 4.74 8.91
N ALA A 66 11.89 5.74 9.55
CA ALA A 66 11.31 6.55 10.62
C ALA A 66 10.23 7.52 10.10
N VAL A 67 10.38 8.03 8.89
CA VAL A 67 9.46 9.01 8.27
C VAL A 67 8.59 8.40 7.19
N ASP A 68 8.83 7.13 6.83
CA ASP A 68 8.02 6.37 5.90
C ASP A 68 6.72 5.88 6.55
N PRO A 69 5.55 6.42 6.17
CA PRO A 69 4.27 5.97 6.72
C PRO A 69 3.94 4.52 6.34
N PHE A 70 4.39 4.06 5.18
CA PHE A 70 4.14 2.69 4.70
C PHE A 70 4.96 1.68 5.52
N ALA A 71 6.17 2.04 5.95
CA ALA A 71 6.95 1.23 6.88
C ALA A 71 6.26 1.06 8.25
N ALA A 72 5.44 2.01 8.69
CA ALA A 72 4.68 1.89 9.92
C ALA A 72 3.63 0.76 9.86
N VAL A 73 3.01 0.54 8.69
CA VAL A 73 2.03 -0.54 8.48
C VAL A 73 2.67 -1.91 8.69
N HIS A 74 3.89 -2.12 8.19
CA HIS A 74 4.64 -3.35 8.42
C HIS A 74 4.99 -3.56 9.90
N ARG A 75 5.40 -2.49 10.61
CA ARG A 75 5.68 -2.55 12.06
C ARG A 75 4.45 -2.90 12.89
N VAL A 76 3.27 -2.39 12.53
CA VAL A 76 2.03 -2.68 13.26
C VAL A 76 1.57 -4.12 13.00
N SER A 77 1.58 -4.57 11.75
CA SER A 77 1.11 -5.92 11.39
C SER A 77 1.98 -7.01 12.04
N THR A 78 3.30 -6.83 12.08
CA THR A 78 4.24 -7.73 12.76
C THR A 78 4.01 -7.77 14.28
N ARG A 79 3.78 -6.62 14.92
CA ARG A 79 3.43 -6.55 16.35
C ARG A 79 2.12 -7.27 16.66
N LEU A 80 1.10 -7.11 15.82
CA LEU A 80 -0.19 -7.80 15.97
C LEU A 80 -0.06 -9.31 15.78
N ALA A 81 0.74 -9.75 14.80
CA ALA A 81 1.03 -11.16 14.58
C ALA A 81 1.75 -11.79 15.79
N GLN A 82 2.75 -11.10 16.37
CA GLN A 82 3.46 -11.55 17.57
C GLN A 82 2.55 -11.62 18.81
N ARG A 83 1.65 -10.65 19.01
CA ARG A 83 0.68 -10.69 20.12
C ARG A 83 -0.27 -11.88 20.02
N ARG A 84 -0.58 -12.32 18.79
CA ARG A 84 -1.49 -13.44 18.53
C ARG A 84 -0.83 -14.80 18.79
N SER A 85 0.49 -14.91 18.59
CA SER A 85 1.26 -16.13 18.86
C SER A 85 1.69 -16.30 20.33
N VAL A 86 1.66 -15.23 21.13
CA VAL A 86 2.02 -15.28 22.56
C VAL A 86 0.84 -15.61 23.49
N ARG A 87 -0.41 -15.74 22.99
CA ARG A 87 -1.53 -16.22 23.81
C ARG A 87 -1.34 -17.72 24.11
N PRO A 88 -1.11 -18.14 25.37
CA PRO A 88 -0.98 -19.56 25.71
C PRO A 88 -2.31 -20.29 25.49
N PRO A 89 -2.31 -21.60 25.17
CA PRO A 89 -3.54 -22.38 25.17
C PRO A 89 -4.16 -22.30 26.57
N ALA A 90 -5.46 -21.93 26.61
CA ALA A 90 -6.23 -21.93 27.85
C ALA A 90 -6.09 -23.31 28.51
N GLN A 91 -5.69 -23.31 29.79
CA GLN A 91 -5.69 -24.51 30.62
C GLN A 91 -7.06 -25.17 30.51
N GLN A 92 -7.10 -26.39 29.98
CA GLN A 92 -8.30 -27.22 30.04
C GLN A 92 -8.54 -27.56 31.51
N PRO A 93 -9.75 -27.35 32.05
CA PRO A 93 -10.06 -27.77 33.41
C PRO A 93 -9.98 -29.30 33.46
N VAL A 94 -9.19 -29.77 34.42
CA VAL A 94 -8.99 -31.18 34.80
C VAL A 94 -10.28 -31.82 35.31
#